data_AF-A0A967GF40-F1
#
_entry.id   AF-A0A967GF40-F1
#
_cell.length_a   1.000
_cell.length_b   1.000
_cell.length_c   1.000
_cell.angle_alpha   90.00
_cell.angle_beta   90.00
_cell.angle_gamma   90.00
#
_symmetry.space_group_name_H-M   'P 1'
#
loop_
_entity.id
_entity.type
_entity.pdbx_description
1 polymer ?
#
loop_
_entity_poly.entity_id
_entity_poly.type
_entity_poly.pdbx_seq_one_letter_code
_entity_poly.pdbx_strand_id
1 'polypeptide(L)'
;TVDGVELRLALPDEMPITAVGSEAVKNQLRACWLTAAKATAEEPPLSPRVLGPPGVGKTTVAFTVAQEFTPEVYIFQCTSDTRPEDLLVTPVIDSGQTIRYHASALTTAMI
;
A
#
# COMPACT_ATOMS: atom_id res chain seq x y z
N THR A 1 -10.07 1.14 -17.29
CA THR A 1 -11.30 1.94 -17.12
C THR A 1 -12.26 1.18 -16.22
N VAL A 2 -13.02 1.87 -15.38
CA VAL A 2 -14.08 1.28 -14.54
C VAL A 2 -15.39 1.92 -14.96
N ASP A 3 -16.36 1.13 -15.41
CA ASP A 3 -17.66 1.61 -15.92
C ASP A 3 -17.54 2.75 -16.95
N GLY A 4 -16.54 2.66 -17.83
CA GLY A 4 -16.28 3.67 -18.86
C GLY A 4 -15.52 4.92 -18.38
N VAL A 5 -15.17 5.01 -17.09
CA VAL A 5 -14.36 6.10 -16.53
C VAL A 5 -12.88 5.73 -16.56
N GLU A 6 -12.05 6.62 -17.11
CA GLU A 6 -10.59 6.48 -17.05
C GLU A 6 -10.06 6.88 -15.68
N LEU A 7 -9.41 5.93 -15.01
CA LEU A 7 -8.71 6.14 -13.75
C LEU A 7 -7.21 6.16 -14.01
N ARG A 8 -6.53 7.20 -13.52
CA ARG A 8 -5.07 7.23 -13.45
C ARG A 8 -4.63 6.55 -12.17
N LEU A 9 -3.87 5.47 -12.32
CA LEU A 9 -3.38 4.67 -11.20
C LEU A 9 -2.07 5.23 -10.63
N ALA A 10 -1.85 4.96 -9.34
CA ALA A 10 -0.58 5.22 -8.70
C ALA A 10 0.50 4.27 -9.26
N LEU A 11 1.75 4.72 -9.22
CA LEU A 11 2.88 3.83 -9.47
C LEU A 11 3.22 3.08 -8.18
N PRO A 12 3.70 1.83 -8.26
CA PRO A 12 4.28 1.14 -7.11
C PRO A 12 5.42 1.96 -6.50
N ASP A 13 5.57 1.88 -5.19
CA ASP A 13 6.68 2.48 -4.47
C ASP A 13 7.96 1.67 -4.65
N GLU A 14 9.06 2.37 -4.90
CA GLU A 14 10.40 1.81 -4.92
C GLU A 14 11.19 2.37 -3.74
N MET A 15 11.65 1.49 -2.84
CA MET A 15 12.60 1.87 -1.78
C MET A 15 13.97 1.24 -2.04
N PRO A 16 15.04 2.03 -2.18
CA PRO A 16 16.38 1.51 -2.46
C PRO A 16 17.07 0.88 -1.23
N ILE A 17 16.35 0.70 -0.12
CA ILE A 17 16.89 0.22 1.16
C ILE A 17 16.07 -0.98 1.62
N THR A 18 16.75 -2.11 1.81
CA THR A 18 16.19 -3.30 2.46
C THR A 18 16.52 -3.32 3.95
N ALA A 19 15.58 -3.74 4.79
CA ALA A 19 15.78 -3.82 6.22
C ALA A 19 16.78 -4.93 6.60
N VAL A 20 17.86 -4.57 7.30
CA VAL A 20 18.82 -5.51 7.89
C VAL A 20 18.40 -5.84 9.32
N GLY A 21 18.41 -7.13 9.70
CA GLY A 21 18.01 -7.59 11.02
C GLY A 21 16.48 -7.61 11.23
N SER A 22 16.04 -7.50 12.49
CA SER A 22 14.62 -7.54 12.89
C SER A 22 13.88 -8.83 12.48
N GLU A 23 14.59 -9.95 12.43
CA GLU A 23 14.03 -11.23 11.95
C GLU A 23 12.79 -11.68 12.73
N ALA A 24 12.71 -11.39 14.02
CA ALA A 24 11.49 -11.65 14.80
C ALA A 24 10.27 -10.89 14.25
N VAL A 25 10.40 -9.59 13.96
CA VAL A 25 9.31 -8.75 13.42
C VAL A 25 9.00 -9.15 11.97
N LYS A 26 10.03 -9.41 11.16
CA LYS A 26 9.84 -9.89 9.79
C LYS A 26 9.09 -11.23 9.77
N ASN A 27 9.43 -12.15 10.67
CA ASN A 27 8.73 -13.44 10.78
C ASN A 27 7.27 -13.27 11.25
N GLN A 28 6.98 -12.30 12.12
CA GLN A 28 5.60 -11.96 12.47
C GLN A 28 4.81 -11.42 11.28
N LEU A 29 5.39 -10.49 10.51
CA LEU A 29 4.77 -9.96 9.29
C LEU A 29 4.55 -11.05 8.25
N ARG A 30 5.57 -11.90 8.02
CA ARG A 30 5.44 -13.09 7.19
C ARG A 30 4.31 -13.97 7.70
N ALA A 31 4.19 -14.25 9.00
CA ALA A 31 3.09 -15.06 9.52
C ALA A 31 1.71 -14.43 9.27
N CYS A 32 1.58 -13.10 9.38
CA CYS A 32 0.35 -12.39 9.06
C CYS A 32 -0.05 -12.49 7.58
N TRP A 33 0.94 -12.58 6.69
CA TRP A 33 0.75 -12.56 5.23
C TRP A 33 1.03 -13.90 4.53
N LEU A 34 1.56 -14.91 5.22
CA LEU A 34 1.81 -16.26 4.72
C LEU A 34 0.50 -16.93 4.35
N THR A 35 -0.58 -16.57 5.04
CA THR A 35 -1.93 -16.94 4.63
C THR A 35 -2.30 -16.30 3.29
N ALA A 36 -1.81 -15.12 2.91
CA ALA A 36 -2.17 -14.42 1.67
C ALA A 36 -1.93 -15.28 0.40
N ALA A 37 -0.82 -16.03 0.33
CA ALA A 37 -0.55 -16.92 -0.80
C ALA A 37 -1.53 -18.11 -0.91
N LYS A 38 -2.30 -18.37 0.14
CA LYS A 38 -3.37 -19.38 0.23
C LYS A 38 -4.71 -18.76 0.65
N ALA A 39 -4.83 -17.43 0.64
CA ALA A 39 -5.95 -16.76 1.27
C ALA A 39 -7.18 -16.95 0.40
N THR A 40 -8.26 -17.37 1.05
CA THR A 40 -9.58 -17.40 0.45
C THR A 40 -10.36 -16.17 0.91
N ALA A 41 -11.50 -15.91 0.28
CA ALA A 41 -12.41 -14.86 0.76
C ALA A 41 -12.88 -15.11 2.22
N GLU A 42 -12.86 -16.37 2.67
CA GLU A 42 -13.27 -16.79 4.01
C GLU A 42 -12.14 -16.65 5.05
N GLU A 43 -10.88 -16.71 4.59
CA GLU A 43 -9.68 -16.58 5.42
C GLU A 43 -8.71 -15.54 4.82
N PRO A 44 -9.05 -14.24 4.90
CA PRO A 44 -8.18 -13.19 4.41
C PRO A 44 -6.89 -13.09 5.25
N PRO A 45 -5.79 -12.56 4.68
CA PRO A 45 -4.60 -12.27 5.46
C PRO A 45 -4.89 -11.26 6.57
N LEU A 46 -4.05 -11.25 7.59
CA LEU A 46 -4.18 -10.29 8.68
C LEU A 46 -3.71 -8.89 8.26
N SER A 47 -4.24 -7.86 8.91
CA SER A 47 -3.80 -6.45 8.75
C SER A 47 -2.94 -6.03 9.96
N PRO A 48 -1.64 -6.39 10.00
CA PRO A 48 -0.80 -6.12 11.15
C PRO A 48 -0.55 -4.61 11.34
N ARG A 49 -0.38 -4.20 12.59
CA ARG A 49 0.06 -2.84 12.96
C ARG A 49 1.47 -2.89 13.49
N VAL A 50 2.40 -2.19 12.83
CA VAL A 50 3.80 -2.08 13.26
C VAL A 50 3.96 -0.84 14.13
N LEU A 51 4.22 -1.04 15.43
CA LEU A 51 4.37 0.04 16.41
C LEU A 51 5.84 0.20 16.82
N GLY A 52 6.20 1.42 17.23
CA GLY A 52 7.54 1.74 17.74
C GLY A 52 7.94 3.19 17.49
N PRO A 53 9.04 3.65 18.09
CA PRO A 53 9.50 5.04 17.97
C PRO A 53 9.70 5.48 16.50
N PRO A 54 9.63 6.78 16.19
CA PRO A 54 10.00 7.30 14.88
C PRO A 54 11.44 6.90 14.50
N GLY A 55 11.72 6.69 13.21
CA GLY A 55 13.07 6.44 12.70
C GLY A 55 13.62 5.00 12.86
N VAL A 56 12.92 4.08 13.53
CA VAL A 56 13.40 2.69 13.75
C VAL A 56 13.23 1.76 12.53
N GLY A 57 12.91 2.29 11.35
CA GLY A 57 12.81 1.50 10.12
C GLY A 57 11.53 0.68 9.95
N LYS A 58 10.43 1.04 10.62
CA LYS A 58 9.13 0.32 10.53
C LYS A 58 8.65 0.13 9.10
N THR A 59 8.62 1.22 8.32
CA THR A 59 8.21 1.20 6.91
C THR A 59 9.16 0.35 6.09
N THR A 60 10.47 0.46 6.31
CA THR A 60 11.49 -0.33 5.62
C THR A 60 11.32 -1.83 5.88
N VAL A 61 11.07 -2.25 7.12
CA VAL A 61 10.81 -3.66 7.48
C VAL A 61 9.54 -4.15 6.81
N ALA A 62 8.45 -3.39 6.86
CA ALA A 62 7.18 -3.77 6.21
C ALA A 62 7.33 -3.89 4.69
N PHE A 63 7.97 -2.90 4.06
CA PHE A 63 8.23 -2.88 2.61
C PHE A 63 9.12 -4.06 2.17
N THR A 64 10.22 -4.30 2.91
CA THR A 64 11.14 -5.42 2.60
C THR A 64 10.41 -6.76 2.62
N VAL A 65 9.55 -6.99 3.62
CA VAL A 65 8.77 -8.24 3.70
C VAL A 65 7.69 -8.26 2.63
N ALA A 66 7.02 -7.15 2.33
CA ALA A 66 5.98 -7.09 1.30
C ALA A 66 6.52 -7.44 -0.11
N GLN A 67 7.74 -7.02 -0.43
CA GLN A 67 8.41 -7.37 -1.69
C GLN A 67 8.68 -8.88 -1.86
N GLU A 68 8.63 -9.66 -0.78
CA GLU A 68 8.72 -11.13 -0.87
C GLU A 68 7.41 -11.76 -1.39
N PHE A 69 6.28 -11.04 -1.31
CA PHE A 69 4.96 -11.53 -1.69
C PHE A 69 4.43 -10.93 -3.01
N THR A 70 4.86 -9.72 -3.37
CA THR A 70 4.40 -9.02 -4.57
C THR A 70 5.52 -8.14 -5.17
N PRO A 71 5.61 -8.02 -6.51
CA PRO A 71 6.50 -7.06 -7.15
C PRO A 71 6.03 -5.61 -7.00
N GLU A 72 4.74 -5.38 -6.73
CA GLU A 72 4.13 -4.05 -6.62
C GLU A 72 3.70 -3.78 -5.19
N VAL A 73 4.38 -2.86 -4.52
CA VAL A 73 4.08 -2.44 -3.14
C VAL A 73 3.66 -0.98 -3.17
N TYR A 74 2.55 -0.66 -2.50
CA TYR A 74 1.99 0.69 -2.47
C TYR A 74 1.95 1.22 -1.04
N ILE A 75 2.39 2.45 -0.84
CA ILE A 75 2.46 3.14 0.44
C ILE A 75 1.62 4.41 0.35
N PHE A 76 0.54 4.45 1.14
CA PHE A 76 -0.22 5.66 1.34
C PHE A 76 0.27 6.40 2.59
N GLN A 77 0.72 7.64 2.44
CA GLN A 77 1.21 8.47 3.56
C GLN A 77 0.05 9.25 4.18
N CYS A 78 -0.35 8.87 5.40
CA CYS A 78 -1.40 9.56 6.12
C CYS A 78 -0.85 10.71 6.98
N THR A 79 -1.63 11.80 7.06
CA THR A 79 -1.45 12.92 7.97
C THR A 79 -2.72 13.12 8.81
N SER A 80 -2.71 14.06 9.76
CA SER A 80 -3.93 14.42 10.51
C SER A 80 -5.05 15.00 9.64
N ASP A 81 -4.70 15.51 8.46
CA ASP A 81 -5.65 16.11 7.52
C ASP A 81 -6.15 15.11 6.48
N THR A 82 -5.61 13.88 6.44
CA THR A 82 -6.09 12.83 5.54
C THR A 82 -7.54 12.50 5.83
N ARG A 83 -8.37 12.64 4.81
CA ARG A 83 -9.81 12.34 4.86
C ARG A 83 -10.09 11.00 4.18
N PRO A 84 -11.24 10.36 4.49
CA PRO A 84 -11.60 9.09 3.85
C PRO A 84 -11.61 9.16 2.32
N GLU A 85 -12.00 10.28 1.73
CA GLU A 85 -12.02 10.49 0.29
C GLU A 85 -10.62 10.45 -0.34
N ASP A 86 -9.56 10.84 0.38
CA ASP A 86 -8.18 10.81 -0.11
C ASP A 86 -7.68 9.37 -0.34
N LEU A 87 -8.32 8.40 0.33
CA LEU A 87 -8.03 6.96 0.16
C LEU A 87 -8.74 6.37 -1.07
N LEU A 88 -9.61 7.11 -1.75
CA LEU A 88 -10.42 6.65 -2.87
C LEU A 88 -9.88 7.18 -4.21
N VAL A 89 -10.73 7.90 -4.94
CA VAL A 89 -10.44 8.51 -6.24
C VAL A 89 -10.67 10.02 -6.13
N THR A 90 -9.65 10.81 -6.44
CA THR A 90 -9.71 12.27 -6.39
C THR A 90 -9.84 12.85 -7.80
N PRO A 91 -10.88 13.65 -8.10
CA PRO A 91 -10.95 14.39 -9.35
C PRO A 91 -9.98 15.57 -9.33
N VAL A 92 -9.15 15.69 -10.37
CA VAL A 92 -8.20 16.77 -10.57
C VAL A 92 -8.40 17.42 -11.93
N ILE A 93 -8.30 18.74 -12.02
CA ILE A 93 -8.32 19.45 -13.30
C ILE A 93 -6.93 19.42 -13.89
N ASP A 94 -6.82 18.97 -15.13
CA ASP A 94 -5.56 18.91 -15.83
C ASP A 94 -5.21 20.17 -16.63
N SER A 95 -4.04 20.17 -17.27
CA SER A 95 -3.58 21.26 -18.15
C SER A 95 -4.51 21.53 -19.34
N GLY A 96 -5.30 20.53 -19.76
CA GLY A 96 -6.31 20.65 -20.81
C GLY A 96 -7.67 21.15 -20.32
N GLN A 97 -7.81 21.56 -19.05
CA GLN A 97 -9.08 21.93 -18.42
C GLN A 97 -10.11 20.78 -18.39
N THR A 98 -9.64 19.53 -18.39
CA THR A 98 -10.48 18.34 -18.27
C THR A 98 -10.35 17.74 -16.89
N ILE A 99 -11.42 17.10 -16.40
CA ILE A 99 -11.38 16.37 -15.14
C ILE A 99 -10.71 15.02 -15.39
N ARG A 100 -9.65 14.74 -14.64
CA ARG A 100 -9.04 13.42 -14.54
C ARG A 100 -9.27 12.84 -13.15
N TYR A 101 -9.49 11.53 -13.10
CA TYR A 101 -9.74 10.81 -11.87
C TYR A 101 -8.47 10.07 -11.47
N HIS A 102 -7.88 10.43 -10.34
CA HIS A 102 -6.66 9.81 -9.84
C HIS A 102 -7.00 8.86 -8.69
N ALA A 103 -6.72 7.57 -8.86
CA ALA A 103 -6.87 6.60 -7.79
C ALA A 103 -5.72 6.76 -6.78
N SER A 104 -6.04 6.66 -5.49
CA SER A 104 -5.05 6.60 -4.43
C SER A 104 -4.16 5.35 -4.56
N ALA A 105 -3.06 5.31 -3.81
CA ALA A 105 -2.22 4.11 -3.70
C ALA A 105 -3.02 2.90 -3.19
N LEU A 106 -3.93 3.10 -2.23
CA LEU A 106 -4.80 2.03 -1.70
C LEU A 106 -5.79 1.54 -2.75
N THR A 107 -6.49 2.45 -3.42
CA THR A 107 -7.48 2.10 -4.46
C THR A 107 -6.78 1.43 -5.64
N THR A 108 -5.59 1.89 -6.02
CA THR A 108 -4.77 1.26 -7.06
C THR A 108 -4.41 -0.18 -6.70
N ALA A 109 -4.03 -0.46 -5.46
CA ALA A 109 -3.69 -1.82 -5.01
C ALA A 109 -4.90 -2.77 -4.93
N MET A 110 -6.13 -2.24 -4.94
CA MET A 110 -7.36 -3.04 -4.85
C MET A 110 -7.90 -3.51 -6.21
N ILE A 111 -7.52 -2.85 -7.30
CA ILE A 111 -8.07 -3.05 -8.65
C ILE A 111 -7.10 -3.78 -9.56
#